data_AF-A0AAV6NN22-F1
#
_entry.id   AF-A0AAV6NN22-F1
#
_cell.length_a   1.000
_cell.length_b   1.000
_cell.length_c   1.000
_cell.angle_alpha   90.00
_cell.angle_beta   90.00
_cell.angle_gamma   90.00
#
_symmetry.space_group_name_H-M   'P 1'
#
loop_
_entity.id
_entity.type
_entity.pdbx_description
1 polymer ?
#
loop_
_entity_poly.entity_id
_entity_poly.type
_entity_poly.pdbx_seq_one_letter_code
_entity_poly.pdbx_strand_id
1 'polypeptide(L)'
;MNSDGSCQEVIALNMEDSTLHRFGAASTILATGGYGRAYFSPTSAHTCTGDGNAMVARAGLPLEDLEFVQFHPTGIYGAGCLITKGSRGEGSCIKGRCLKIHDYGNSRGSWHRTIKDHIYLHLNHLPPDVLKERLPSISETAAIFAGVDVTEKPIPVLPTVHYNMGGIPTNYRGQVVTIKGNDPDANRLGANFLCTSSWIAEISSPGARQNPLEKDAGKKTIAWLDKLRNSNGSLPTSKIRLNMQRIMQNNAAVFRTQETLEEECKLIDKAWESIHDVKYMNSDSIDTIELENLLINACITMHSAEARKESRGAHAREDFTKRDDENWMKHTLE
;
A
#
# COMPACT_ATOMS: atom_id res chain seq x y z
N MET A 1 18.68 -1.14 13.72
CA MET A 1 18.98 0.18 14.29
C MET A 1 19.82 -0.04 15.53
N ASN A 2 20.98 0.58 15.63
CA ASN A 2 21.77 0.57 16.86
C ASN A 2 21.29 1.69 17.81
N SER A 3 21.92 1.78 18.97
CA SER A 3 21.65 2.78 20.01
C SER A 3 21.85 4.24 19.59
N ASP A 4 22.67 4.52 18.57
CA ASP A 4 22.88 5.89 18.06
C ASP A 4 21.83 6.33 17.01
N GLY A 5 20.99 5.40 16.57
CA GLY A 5 19.96 5.60 15.56
C GLY A 5 20.40 5.19 14.15
N SER A 6 21.60 4.71 13.91
CA SER A 6 22.04 4.28 12.58
C SER A 6 21.58 2.86 12.22
N CYS A 7 21.33 2.66 10.93
CA CYS A 7 21.17 1.32 10.35
C CYS A 7 22.53 0.78 9.92
N GLN A 8 22.84 -0.44 10.34
CA GLN A 8 24.13 -1.10 10.11
C GLN A 8 23.99 -2.45 9.40
N GLU A 9 22.78 -3.02 9.38
CA GLU A 9 22.52 -4.34 8.82
C GLU A 9 21.07 -4.49 8.36
N VAL A 10 20.86 -5.47 7.48
CA VAL A 10 19.55 -6.02 7.13
C VAL A 10 19.60 -7.54 7.31
N ILE A 11 18.54 -8.08 7.90
CA ILE A 11 18.29 -9.52 7.91
C ILE A 11 17.35 -9.83 6.75
N ALA A 12 17.75 -10.78 5.90
CA ALA A 12 16.94 -11.28 4.80
C ALA A 12 16.57 -12.75 5.03
N LEU A 13 15.38 -13.12 4.60
CA LEU A 13 14.93 -14.50 4.52
C LEU A 13 15.14 -15.00 3.08
N ASN A 14 15.92 -16.06 2.91
CA ASN A 14 16.01 -16.74 1.63
C ASN A 14 14.71 -17.53 1.39
N MET A 15 14.00 -17.18 0.30
CA MET A 15 12.71 -17.79 -0.03
C MET A 15 12.85 -19.23 -0.57
N GLU A 16 14.04 -19.63 -1.02
CA GLU A 16 14.28 -20.97 -1.56
C GLU A 16 14.46 -22.02 -0.47
N ASP A 17 15.24 -21.70 0.57
CA ASP A 17 15.64 -22.66 1.61
C ASP A 17 15.23 -22.22 3.03
N SER A 18 14.55 -21.09 3.17
CA SER A 18 14.11 -20.51 4.45
C SER A 18 15.23 -20.11 5.42
N THR A 19 16.48 -20.06 4.97
CA THR A 19 17.63 -19.63 5.78
C THR A 19 17.63 -18.12 5.98
N LEU A 20 18.21 -17.69 7.12
CA LEU A 20 18.36 -16.27 7.44
C LEU A 20 19.78 -15.81 7.11
N HIS A 21 19.86 -14.77 6.30
CA HIS A 21 21.11 -14.11 5.94
C HIS A 21 21.17 -12.74 6.58
N ARG A 22 22.35 -12.37 7.05
CA ARG A 22 22.63 -11.05 7.61
C ARG A 22 23.59 -10.32 6.69
N PHE A 23 23.16 -9.15 6.23
CA PHE A 23 23.95 -8.29 5.36
C PHE A 23 24.35 -7.03 6.14
N GLY A 24 25.62 -6.93 6.49
CA GLY A 24 26.20 -5.70 7.06
C GLY A 24 26.45 -4.68 5.95
N ALA A 25 26.05 -3.44 6.15
CA ALA A 25 26.23 -2.36 5.19
C ALA A 25 26.56 -1.03 5.88
N ALA A 26 27.42 -0.23 5.25
CA ALA A 26 27.68 1.14 5.71
C ALA A 26 26.51 2.08 5.41
N SER A 27 25.70 1.74 4.40
CA SER A 27 24.49 2.46 4.01
C SER A 27 23.47 1.47 3.48
N THR A 28 22.21 1.65 3.87
CA THR A 28 21.09 0.80 3.44
C THR A 28 20.02 1.68 2.81
N ILE A 29 19.58 1.31 1.60
CA ILE A 29 18.50 2.00 0.88
C ILE A 29 17.27 1.08 0.88
N LEU A 30 16.13 1.62 1.29
CA LEU A 30 14.83 0.97 1.16
C LEU A 30 14.11 1.51 -0.08
N ALA A 31 13.90 0.62 -1.05
CA ALA A 31 13.22 0.90 -2.32
C ALA A 31 12.19 -0.20 -2.64
N THR A 32 11.39 -0.58 -1.63
CA THR A 32 10.52 -1.76 -1.66
C THR A 32 9.16 -1.55 -2.32
N GLY A 33 8.93 -0.37 -2.91
CA GLY A 33 7.62 0.00 -3.47
C GLY A 33 6.57 0.29 -2.39
N GLY A 34 5.30 0.29 -2.80
CA GLY A 34 4.16 0.63 -1.94
C GLY A 34 3.48 -0.59 -1.29
N TYR A 35 2.31 -0.34 -0.73
CA TYR A 35 1.49 -1.32 0.01
C TYR A 35 0.09 -1.47 -0.61
N GLY A 36 -0.05 -1.26 -1.92
CA GLY A 36 -1.33 -1.33 -2.62
C GLY A 36 -2.08 -2.64 -2.39
N ARG A 37 -1.38 -3.76 -2.12
CA ARG A 37 -1.99 -5.05 -1.78
C ARG A 37 -2.73 -5.09 -0.43
N ALA A 38 -2.70 -4.01 0.34
CA ALA A 38 -3.57 -3.80 1.50
C ALA A 38 -5.04 -3.62 1.08
N TYR A 39 -5.31 -3.26 -0.17
CA TYR A 39 -6.65 -3.08 -0.72
C TYR A 39 -7.11 -4.29 -1.53
N PHE A 40 -8.41 -4.52 -1.57
CA PHE A 40 -8.99 -5.63 -2.34
C PHE A 40 -8.81 -5.47 -3.85
N SER A 41 -8.97 -4.24 -4.37
CA SER A 41 -8.74 -3.92 -5.78
C SER A 41 -7.57 -2.92 -5.92
N PRO A 42 -6.34 -3.41 -6.15
CA PRO A 42 -5.20 -2.59 -6.51
C PRO A 42 -4.70 -2.87 -7.93
N THR A 43 -4.07 -1.86 -8.56
CA THR A 43 -3.34 -2.03 -9.82
C THR A 43 -1.91 -2.53 -9.59
N SER A 44 -1.46 -2.57 -8.33
CA SER A 44 -0.08 -2.91 -7.97
C SER A 44 0.21 -4.39 -8.18
N ALA A 45 1.48 -4.72 -8.45
CA ALA A 45 1.94 -6.10 -8.48
C ALA A 45 1.70 -6.80 -7.13
N HIS A 46 1.67 -8.14 -7.14
CA HIS A 46 1.45 -8.95 -5.94
C HIS A 46 2.53 -8.74 -4.87
N THR A 47 3.73 -8.30 -5.27
CA THR A 47 4.87 -8.02 -4.39
C THR A 47 4.80 -6.66 -3.68
N CYS A 48 3.78 -5.83 -3.94
CA CYS A 48 3.65 -4.52 -3.30
C CYS A 48 2.96 -4.63 -1.92
N THR A 49 3.66 -5.21 -0.96
CA THR A 49 3.18 -5.56 0.38
C THR A 49 3.63 -4.62 1.49
N GLY A 50 4.31 -3.51 1.14
CA GLY A 50 4.69 -2.48 2.11
C GLY A 50 5.83 -2.89 3.03
N ASP A 51 6.72 -3.78 2.58
CA ASP A 51 7.72 -4.42 3.44
C ASP A 51 8.68 -3.41 4.08
N GLY A 52 9.20 -2.44 3.31
CA GLY A 52 10.09 -1.40 3.82
C GLY A 52 9.43 -0.52 4.87
N ASN A 53 8.18 -0.11 4.64
CA ASN A 53 7.39 0.65 5.61
C ASN A 53 7.24 -0.14 6.92
N ALA A 54 6.87 -1.42 6.81
CA ALA A 54 6.68 -2.29 7.96
C ALA A 54 8.00 -2.59 8.69
N MET A 55 9.14 -2.64 7.99
CA MET A 55 10.46 -2.75 8.61
C MET A 55 10.81 -1.50 9.43
N VAL A 56 10.53 -0.31 8.89
CA VAL A 56 10.76 0.99 9.55
C VAL A 56 9.86 1.14 10.77
N ALA A 57 8.57 0.84 10.64
CA ALA A 57 7.61 0.86 11.75
C ALA A 57 8.02 -0.09 12.88
N ARG A 58 8.42 -1.35 12.57
CA ARG A 58 8.93 -2.29 13.60
C ARG A 58 10.22 -1.83 14.26
N ALA A 59 11.00 -0.97 13.60
CA ALA A 59 12.18 -0.34 14.18
C ALA A 59 11.84 0.85 15.11
N GLY A 60 10.56 1.19 15.25
CA GLY A 60 10.09 2.32 16.07
C GLY A 60 10.28 3.68 15.41
N LEU A 61 10.39 3.70 14.07
CA LEU A 61 10.48 4.93 13.29
C LEU A 61 9.10 5.24 12.68
N PRO A 62 8.73 6.53 12.57
CA PRO A 62 7.44 6.92 12.03
C PRO A 62 7.36 6.71 10.51
N LEU A 63 6.15 6.57 10.03
CA LEU A 63 5.79 6.69 8.62
C LEU A 63 5.02 7.99 8.39
N GLU A 64 5.09 8.51 7.16
CA GLU A 64 4.56 9.82 6.80
C GLU A 64 3.42 9.72 5.79
N ASP A 65 2.34 10.46 6.05
CA ASP A 65 1.28 10.75 5.08
C ASP A 65 0.61 9.51 4.46
N LEU A 66 0.50 8.41 5.23
CA LEU A 66 -0.08 7.14 4.74
C LEU A 66 -1.55 7.27 4.33
N GLU A 67 -2.29 8.25 4.86
CA GLU A 67 -3.68 8.54 4.50
C GLU A 67 -3.86 9.01 3.04
N PHE A 68 -2.77 9.45 2.40
CA PHE A 68 -2.76 9.89 1.01
C PHE A 68 -2.54 8.70 0.07
N VAL A 69 -3.65 8.11 -0.35
CA VAL A 69 -3.68 6.99 -1.31
C VAL A 69 -4.46 7.39 -2.56
N GLN A 70 -3.84 7.27 -3.72
CA GLN A 70 -4.44 7.61 -5.01
C GLN A 70 -5.13 6.41 -5.63
N PHE A 71 -6.34 6.67 -6.14
CA PHE A 71 -7.12 5.72 -6.92
C PHE A 71 -7.05 6.07 -8.40
N HIS A 72 -6.91 5.05 -9.25
CA HIS A 72 -7.07 5.18 -10.69
C HIS A 72 -8.53 4.90 -11.07
N PRO A 73 -9.20 5.75 -11.88
CA PRO A 73 -10.63 5.62 -12.15
C PRO A 73 -11.04 4.43 -13.03
N THR A 74 -10.08 3.82 -13.72
CA THR A 74 -10.33 2.79 -14.76
C THR A 74 -9.52 1.51 -14.53
N GLY A 75 -9.59 0.94 -13.33
CA GLY A 75 -9.12 -0.43 -13.10
C GLY A 75 -10.17 -1.44 -13.59
N ILE A 76 -9.76 -2.51 -14.27
CA ILE A 76 -10.68 -3.56 -14.76
C ILE A 76 -11.35 -4.24 -13.56
N TYR A 77 -12.68 -4.32 -13.59
CA TYR A 77 -13.45 -4.99 -12.52
C TYR A 77 -13.07 -6.46 -12.39
N GLY A 78 -12.89 -6.92 -11.15
CA GLY A 78 -12.45 -8.27 -10.81
C GLY A 78 -10.93 -8.48 -10.90
N ALA A 79 -10.26 -7.90 -11.91
CA ALA A 79 -8.83 -8.09 -12.13
C ALA A 79 -7.93 -6.99 -11.51
N GLY A 80 -8.41 -5.75 -11.40
CA GLY A 80 -7.63 -4.60 -10.95
C GLY A 80 -6.60 -4.07 -11.96
N CYS A 81 -6.40 -4.76 -13.09
CA CYS A 81 -5.47 -4.34 -14.15
C CYS A 81 -5.82 -2.95 -14.67
N LEU A 82 -4.80 -2.12 -14.87
CA LEU A 82 -4.95 -0.73 -15.25
C LEU A 82 -5.34 -0.59 -16.73
N ILE A 83 -6.43 0.14 -17.02
CA ILE A 83 -6.61 0.77 -18.33
C ILE A 83 -5.97 2.16 -18.28
N THR A 84 -4.92 2.37 -19.09
CA THR A 84 -4.14 3.62 -19.08
C THR A 84 -5.00 4.87 -19.32
N LYS A 85 -4.60 6.00 -18.70
CA LYS A 85 -5.21 7.32 -18.94
C LYS A 85 -5.20 7.72 -20.42
N GLY A 86 -4.27 7.18 -21.22
CA GLY A 86 -4.23 7.40 -22.67
C GLY A 86 -5.53 7.05 -23.38
N SER A 87 -6.28 6.03 -22.90
CA SER A 87 -7.60 5.69 -23.42
C SER A 87 -8.61 6.85 -23.32
N ARG A 88 -8.56 7.67 -22.27
CA ARG A 88 -9.41 8.86 -22.12
C ARG A 88 -8.93 10.02 -22.99
N GLY A 89 -7.62 10.11 -23.22
CA GLY A 89 -7.04 11.07 -24.15
C GLY A 89 -7.49 10.86 -25.60
N GLU A 90 -7.67 9.59 -26.01
CA GLU A 90 -8.21 9.22 -27.32
C GLU A 90 -9.75 9.31 -27.41
N GLY A 91 -10.43 9.81 -26.37
CA GLY A 91 -11.87 10.06 -26.39
C GLY A 91 -12.74 8.91 -25.88
N SER A 92 -12.21 7.99 -25.08
CA SER A 92 -13.06 7.01 -24.37
C SER A 92 -14.09 7.71 -23.47
N CYS A 93 -15.30 7.14 -23.39
CA CYS A 93 -16.37 7.70 -22.57
C CYS A 93 -16.76 6.76 -21.44
N ILE A 94 -16.94 7.31 -20.24
CA ILE A 94 -17.42 6.57 -19.06
C ILE A 94 -18.94 6.73 -18.99
N LYS A 95 -19.67 5.61 -18.99
CA LYS A 95 -21.13 5.60 -18.84
C LYS A 95 -21.54 4.70 -17.67
N GLY A 96 -22.45 5.20 -16.84
CA GLY A 96 -22.95 4.51 -15.65
C GLY A 96 -23.31 5.50 -14.54
N ARG A 97 -24.02 5.05 -13.50
CA ARG A 97 -24.15 5.83 -12.26
C ARG A 97 -22.86 5.67 -11.45
N CYS A 98 -22.36 6.78 -10.91
CA CYS A 98 -21.27 6.79 -9.96
C CYS A 98 -21.69 5.96 -8.73
N LEU A 99 -20.91 4.93 -8.39
CA LEU A 99 -21.14 4.11 -7.20
C LEU A 99 -20.81 4.92 -5.95
N LYS A 100 -21.77 4.99 -5.02
CA LYS A 100 -21.44 5.24 -3.62
C LYS A 100 -20.93 3.91 -3.06
N ILE A 101 -19.69 3.89 -2.58
CA ILE A 101 -19.00 2.68 -2.12
C ILE A 101 -19.65 2.10 -0.83
N HIS A 102 -20.57 2.83 -0.20
CA HIS A 102 -21.38 2.37 0.93
C HIS A 102 -22.27 1.13 0.66
N ASP A 103 -22.48 0.73 -0.59
CA ASP A 103 -23.30 -0.47 -0.91
C ASP A 103 -22.57 -1.81 -0.67
N TYR A 104 -21.27 -1.80 -0.32
CA TYR A 104 -20.53 -3.02 0.02
C TYR A 104 -20.86 -3.59 1.42
N GLY A 105 -21.65 -2.89 2.24
CA GLY A 105 -21.78 -3.17 3.68
C GLY A 105 -23.10 -3.78 4.18
N ASN A 106 -24.19 -3.80 3.41
CA ASN A 106 -25.48 -4.27 3.95
C ASN A 106 -26.35 -5.01 2.91
N SER A 107 -26.19 -6.33 2.84
CA SER A 107 -27.19 -7.19 2.17
C SER A 107 -27.46 -8.47 2.96
N ARG A 108 -28.05 -8.30 4.16
CA ARG A 108 -28.97 -9.29 4.73
C ARG A 108 -30.38 -9.03 4.17
N GLY A 109 -30.65 -9.42 2.93
CA GLY A 109 -32.02 -9.33 2.38
C GLY A 109 -32.14 -9.51 0.86
N SER A 110 -32.76 -10.63 0.45
CA SER A 110 -33.40 -10.90 -0.86
C SER A 110 -32.59 -10.63 -2.16
N TRP A 111 -32.12 -11.73 -2.77
CA TRP A 111 -31.28 -11.84 -3.97
C TRP A 111 -31.96 -11.51 -5.33
N HIS A 112 -32.65 -10.38 -5.53
CA HIS A 112 -33.32 -10.12 -6.83
C HIS A 112 -33.21 -8.70 -7.42
N ARG A 113 -32.12 -7.98 -7.17
CA ARG A 113 -31.70 -6.83 -8.02
C ARG A 113 -30.19 -6.62 -7.95
N THR A 114 -29.48 -7.09 -8.97
CA THR A 114 -28.03 -6.89 -9.15
C THR A 114 -27.74 -5.41 -9.44
N ILE A 115 -27.48 -4.63 -8.40
CA ILE A 115 -26.67 -3.42 -8.55
C ILE A 115 -25.30 -3.93 -9.04
N LYS A 116 -24.86 -3.47 -10.21
CA LYS A 116 -23.53 -3.84 -10.73
C LYS A 116 -22.51 -2.91 -10.09
N ASP A 117 -21.53 -3.47 -9.39
CA ASP A 117 -20.52 -2.76 -8.59
C ASP A 117 -19.42 -2.07 -9.42
N HIS A 118 -19.70 -1.78 -10.69
CA HIS A 118 -18.76 -1.19 -11.64
C HIS A 118 -19.46 -0.33 -12.68
N ILE A 119 -18.71 0.56 -13.31
CA ILE A 119 -19.14 1.39 -14.44
C ILE A 119 -18.52 0.89 -15.74
N TYR A 120 -18.94 1.43 -16.88
CA TYR A 120 -18.47 0.97 -18.19
C TYR A 120 -17.61 2.03 -18.88
N LEU A 121 -16.43 1.62 -19.33
CA LEU A 121 -15.56 2.40 -20.21
C LEU A 121 -15.81 1.99 -21.66
N HIS A 122 -16.32 2.92 -22.46
CA HIS A 122 -16.64 2.71 -23.86
C HIS A 122 -15.51 3.19 -24.75
N LEU A 123 -15.08 2.28 -25.63
CA LEU A 123 -14.10 2.51 -26.69
C LEU A 123 -14.68 2.18 -28.08
N ASN A 124 -15.84 1.54 -28.14
CA ASN A 124 -16.46 0.99 -29.34
C ASN A 124 -16.94 2.04 -30.36
N HIS A 125 -16.99 3.32 -29.96
CA HIS A 125 -17.26 4.43 -30.89
C HIS A 125 -16.00 4.90 -31.63
N LEU A 126 -14.81 4.47 -31.21
CA LEU A 126 -13.56 4.78 -31.90
C LEU A 126 -13.37 3.82 -33.10
N PRO A 127 -12.83 4.30 -34.23
CA PRO A 127 -12.55 3.43 -35.37
C PRO A 127 -11.61 2.27 -35.00
N PRO A 128 -11.83 1.04 -35.48
CA PRO A 128 -10.99 -0.12 -35.15
C PRO A 128 -9.50 0.08 -35.44
N ASP A 129 -9.16 0.80 -36.53
CA ASP A 129 -7.77 1.10 -36.87
C ASP A 129 -7.08 1.98 -35.81
N VAL A 130 -7.82 2.93 -35.22
CA VAL A 130 -7.30 3.77 -34.12
C VAL A 130 -7.04 2.93 -32.88
N LEU A 131 -7.95 2.01 -32.54
CA LEU A 131 -7.77 1.11 -31.41
C LEU A 131 -6.55 0.21 -31.59
N LYS A 132 -6.34 -0.30 -32.81
CA LYS A 132 -5.20 -1.16 -33.15
C LYS A 132 -3.86 -0.41 -33.15
N GLU A 133 -3.84 0.82 -33.67
CA GLU A 133 -2.61 1.60 -33.78
C GLU A 133 -2.21 2.24 -32.45
N ARG A 134 -3.18 2.84 -31.73
CA ARG A 134 -2.90 3.68 -30.57
C ARG A 134 -3.19 3.03 -29.23
N LEU A 135 -4.14 2.09 -29.18
CA LEU A 135 -4.56 1.41 -27.95
C LEU A 135 -4.46 -0.13 -28.04
N PRO A 136 -3.41 -0.72 -28.66
CA PRO A 136 -3.32 -2.17 -28.85
C PRO A 136 -3.27 -2.91 -27.52
N SER A 137 -2.46 -2.43 -26.57
CA SER A 137 -2.31 -3.04 -25.24
C SER A 137 -3.59 -2.96 -24.40
N ILE A 138 -4.41 -1.92 -24.57
CA ILE A 138 -5.71 -1.81 -23.89
C ILE A 138 -6.69 -2.85 -24.41
N SER A 139 -6.75 -3.00 -25.73
CA SER A 139 -7.61 -3.98 -26.40
C SER A 139 -7.26 -5.40 -25.95
N GLU A 140 -5.96 -5.72 -25.91
CA GLU A 140 -5.45 -6.99 -25.43
C GLU A 140 -5.73 -7.21 -23.93
N THR A 141 -5.44 -6.22 -23.09
CA THR A 141 -5.69 -6.31 -21.63
C THR A 141 -7.18 -6.53 -21.33
N ALA A 142 -8.07 -5.83 -22.03
CA ALA A 142 -9.52 -6.01 -21.88
C ALA A 142 -9.98 -7.41 -22.35
N ALA A 143 -9.42 -7.91 -23.44
CA ALA A 143 -9.72 -9.26 -23.92
C ALA A 143 -9.26 -10.32 -22.92
N ILE A 144 -8.03 -10.21 -22.40
CA ILE A 144 -7.44 -11.18 -21.46
C ILE A 144 -8.17 -11.17 -20.11
N PHE A 145 -8.34 -9.99 -19.51
CA PHE A 145 -8.77 -9.89 -18.11
C PHE A 145 -10.28 -9.65 -17.93
N ALA A 146 -10.98 -9.17 -18.96
CA ALA A 146 -12.43 -8.97 -18.92
C ALA A 146 -13.20 -9.83 -19.94
N GLY A 147 -12.51 -10.54 -20.85
CA GLY A 147 -13.18 -11.28 -21.92
C GLY A 147 -13.94 -10.37 -22.89
N VAL A 148 -13.51 -9.12 -23.03
CA VAL A 148 -14.20 -8.07 -23.78
C VAL A 148 -13.42 -7.70 -25.05
N ASP A 149 -14.08 -7.83 -26.20
CA ASP A 149 -13.68 -7.11 -27.41
C ASP A 149 -14.15 -5.65 -27.31
N VAL A 150 -13.18 -4.74 -27.22
CA VAL A 150 -13.42 -3.30 -27.02
C VAL A 150 -14.04 -2.60 -28.24
N THR A 151 -14.01 -3.24 -29.41
CA THR A 151 -14.67 -2.75 -30.62
C THR A 151 -16.18 -2.98 -30.58
N GLU A 152 -16.65 -3.95 -29.78
CA GLU A 152 -18.06 -4.32 -29.69
C GLU A 152 -18.69 -3.93 -28.34
N LYS A 153 -17.98 -4.21 -27.24
CA LYS A 153 -18.51 -4.16 -25.87
C LYS A 153 -17.66 -3.25 -24.99
N PRO A 154 -18.27 -2.57 -24.01
CA PRO A 154 -17.53 -1.74 -23.08
C PRO A 154 -16.79 -2.56 -22.01
N ILE A 155 -15.70 -1.99 -21.48
CA ILE A 155 -14.90 -2.60 -20.42
C ILE A 155 -15.54 -2.29 -19.06
N PRO A 156 -15.80 -3.28 -18.20
CA PRO A 156 -16.23 -3.03 -16.82
C PRO A 156 -15.06 -2.49 -16.00
N VAL A 157 -15.21 -1.31 -15.41
CA VAL A 157 -14.16 -0.63 -14.64
C VAL A 157 -14.65 -0.08 -13.32
N LEU A 158 -13.74 0.05 -12.34
CA LEU A 158 -13.99 0.74 -11.07
C LEU A 158 -12.76 1.57 -10.64
N PRO A 159 -12.93 2.51 -9.69
CA PRO A 159 -11.81 3.10 -8.98
C PRO A 159 -11.02 2.05 -8.21
N THR A 160 -9.72 1.95 -8.51
CA THR A 160 -8.80 0.93 -7.98
C THR A 160 -7.59 1.62 -7.38
N VAL A 161 -7.08 1.17 -6.23
CA VAL A 161 -5.86 1.75 -5.63
C VAL A 161 -4.70 1.65 -6.61
N HIS A 162 -3.97 2.74 -6.79
CA HIS A 162 -2.93 2.84 -7.80
C HIS A 162 -1.58 3.26 -7.24
N TYR A 163 -1.57 4.26 -6.36
CA TYR A 163 -0.33 4.82 -5.84
C TYR A 163 -0.47 5.18 -4.36
N ASN A 164 0.51 4.77 -3.56
CA ASN A 164 0.64 5.19 -2.17
C ASN A 164 1.62 6.36 -2.14
N MET A 165 1.16 7.54 -1.74
CA MET A 165 2.02 8.74 -1.69
C MET A 165 2.87 8.76 -0.42
N GLY A 166 2.26 8.40 0.71
CA GLY A 166 2.95 8.26 1.98
C GLY A 166 3.87 7.04 2.05
N GLY A 167 4.80 7.06 3.00
CA GLY A 167 5.79 6.02 3.20
C GLY A 167 6.85 6.40 4.21
N ILE A 168 8.08 5.96 3.98
CA ILE A 168 9.20 6.26 4.88
C ILE A 168 9.62 7.73 4.67
N PRO A 169 9.51 8.59 5.70
CA PRO A 169 9.84 10.00 5.57
C PRO A 169 11.34 10.18 5.35
N THR A 170 11.72 11.13 4.48
CA THR A 170 13.13 11.42 4.20
C THR A 170 13.42 12.92 4.14
N ASN A 171 14.63 13.30 4.52
CA ASN A 171 15.14 14.63 4.23
C ASN A 171 15.45 14.80 2.73
N TYR A 172 15.85 16.00 2.33
CA TYR A 172 16.14 16.34 0.93
C TYR A 172 17.28 15.52 0.28
N ARG A 173 18.09 14.81 1.07
CA ARG A 173 19.17 13.91 0.61
C ARG A 173 18.71 12.45 0.48
N GLY A 174 17.43 12.18 0.75
CA GLY A 174 16.86 10.84 0.79
C GLY A 174 17.17 10.10 2.08
N GLN A 175 17.62 10.77 3.14
CA GLN A 175 17.88 10.11 4.41
C GLN A 175 16.60 10.01 5.25
N VAL A 176 16.25 8.81 5.71
CA VAL A 176 15.12 8.54 6.61
C VAL A 176 15.26 9.40 7.84
N VAL A 177 14.21 10.15 8.16
CA VAL A 177 14.20 11.01 9.35
C VAL A 177 13.81 10.20 10.59
N THR A 178 14.32 10.63 11.73
CA THR A 178 13.95 10.11 13.05
C THR A 178 13.81 11.27 14.01
N ILE A 179 12.99 11.12 15.04
CA ILE A 179 12.86 12.11 16.09
C ILE A 179 14.02 11.93 17.07
N LYS A 180 15.04 12.80 17.03
CA LYS A 180 16.11 12.83 18.03
C LYS A 180 16.01 14.11 18.87
N GLY A 181 15.25 14.04 19.96
CA GLY A 181 14.94 15.24 20.75
C GLY A 181 14.06 16.21 19.96
N ASN A 182 14.50 17.47 19.82
CA ASN A 182 13.79 18.50 19.04
C ASN A 182 14.30 18.63 17.58
N ASP A 183 15.25 17.80 17.15
CA ASP A 183 15.80 17.85 15.78
C ASP A 183 15.15 16.75 14.91
N PRO A 184 14.35 17.12 13.89
CA PRO A 184 13.69 16.17 13.01
C PRO A 184 14.61 15.55 11.95
N ASP A 185 15.84 16.05 11.73
CA ASP A 185 16.67 15.67 10.57
C ASP A 185 17.77 14.63 10.86
N ALA A 186 17.77 14.03 12.05
CA ALA A 186 18.93 13.28 12.54
C ALA A 186 18.96 11.79 12.11
N ASN A 187 19.05 11.42 10.82
CA ASN A 187 19.43 10.03 10.51
C ASN A 187 20.08 9.67 9.15
N ARG A 188 20.58 8.42 9.04
CA ARG A 188 21.44 7.87 7.94
C ARG A 188 20.89 6.62 7.21
N LEU A 189 19.58 6.41 7.17
CA LEU A 189 18.96 5.38 6.32
C LEU A 189 18.55 6.01 5.00
N GLY A 190 18.59 5.34 3.85
CA GLY A 190 18.12 5.93 2.58
C GLY A 190 16.70 5.47 2.22
N ALA A 191 15.80 6.35 1.78
CA ALA A 191 14.57 5.94 1.06
C ALA A 191 14.43 6.67 -0.27
N ASN A 192 13.94 5.97 -1.29
CA ASN A 192 13.84 6.39 -2.69
C ASN A 192 15.18 6.37 -3.48
N PHE A 193 15.20 5.72 -4.65
CA PHE A 193 16.45 5.29 -5.30
C PHE A 193 17.22 6.41 -6.02
N LEU A 194 16.52 7.28 -6.77
CA LEU A 194 17.17 8.20 -7.72
C LEU A 194 17.96 9.32 -7.04
N CYS A 195 17.41 9.97 -6.01
CA CYS A 195 18.07 11.09 -5.33
C CYS A 195 19.16 10.61 -4.34
N THR A 196 18.95 9.44 -3.73
CA THR A 196 19.82 8.92 -2.66
C THR A 196 21.13 8.33 -3.18
N SER A 197 21.14 7.85 -4.44
CA SER A 197 22.33 7.23 -5.04
C SER A 197 23.52 8.19 -5.19
N SER A 198 23.27 9.44 -5.61
CA SER A 198 24.30 10.47 -5.74
C SER A 198 24.90 10.87 -4.40
N TRP A 199 24.07 11.02 -3.35
CA TRP A 199 24.56 11.37 -2.02
C TRP A 199 25.35 10.24 -1.36
N ILE A 200 24.94 8.98 -1.52
CA ILE A 200 25.69 7.83 -0.99
C ILE A 200 27.10 7.78 -1.61
N ALA A 201 27.24 8.13 -2.88
CA ALA A 201 28.55 8.22 -3.54
C ALA A 201 29.46 9.33 -2.95
N GLU A 202 28.89 10.36 -2.32
CA GLU A 202 29.64 11.44 -1.67
C GLU A 202 30.13 11.09 -0.26
N ILE A 203 29.35 10.30 0.49
CA ILE A 203 29.64 10.00 1.91
C ILE A 203 30.31 8.64 2.14
N SER A 204 30.29 7.78 1.13
CA SER A 204 30.76 6.39 1.23
C SER A 204 31.88 6.17 0.23
N SER A 205 32.85 5.35 0.62
CA SER A 205 33.97 4.97 -0.24
C SER A 205 34.04 3.44 -0.33
N PRO A 206 34.34 2.89 -1.52
CA PRO A 206 34.56 1.46 -1.66
C PRO A 206 35.60 0.94 -0.64
N GLY A 207 35.26 -0.12 0.08
CA GLY A 207 36.13 -0.71 1.10
C GLY A 207 36.15 0.00 2.46
N ALA A 208 35.31 1.02 2.69
CA ALA A 208 35.16 1.65 4.00
C ALA A 208 34.79 0.61 5.07
N ARG A 209 35.45 0.69 6.22
CA ARG A 209 35.23 -0.24 7.34
C ARG A 209 33.86 0.03 7.98
N GLN A 210 33.06 -1.03 8.13
CA GLN A 210 31.79 -0.95 8.83
C GLN A 210 32.01 -0.89 10.35
N ASN A 211 31.15 -0.16 11.05
CA ASN A 211 31.15 -0.16 12.50
C ASN A 211 30.81 -1.56 13.04
N PRO A 212 31.41 -1.98 14.17
CA PRO A 212 31.02 -3.24 14.82
C PRO A 212 29.54 -3.21 15.18
N LEU A 213 28.86 -4.34 14.94
CA LEU A 213 27.48 -4.54 15.33
C LEU A 213 27.35 -4.61 16.86
N GLU A 214 26.19 -4.20 17.37
CA GLU A 214 25.81 -4.43 18.76
C GLU A 214 25.68 -5.94 19.04
N LYS A 215 25.97 -6.35 20.28
CA LYS A 215 26.01 -7.79 20.67
C LYS A 215 24.67 -8.52 20.44
N ASP A 216 23.57 -7.79 20.47
CA ASP A 216 22.20 -8.28 20.31
C ASP A 216 21.54 -7.81 19.01
N ALA A 217 22.31 -7.23 18.08
CA ALA A 217 21.82 -6.82 16.77
C ALA A 217 21.08 -7.98 16.07
N GLY A 218 19.85 -7.72 15.62
CA GLY A 218 19.01 -8.69 14.94
C GLY A 218 18.23 -9.67 15.82
N LYS A 219 18.48 -9.73 17.14
CA LYS A 219 17.73 -10.66 18.03
C LYS A 219 16.23 -10.41 18.04
N LYS A 220 15.80 -9.14 18.03
CA LYS A 220 14.38 -8.77 17.97
C LYS A 220 13.70 -9.29 16.70
N THR A 221 14.37 -9.16 15.55
CA THR A 221 13.87 -9.67 14.26
C THR A 221 13.77 -11.18 14.25
N ILE A 222 14.78 -11.88 14.78
CA ILE A 222 14.75 -13.34 14.88
C ILE A 222 13.61 -13.79 15.80
N ALA A 223 13.46 -13.16 16.98
CA ALA A 223 12.39 -13.47 17.92
C ALA A 223 11.00 -13.19 17.34
N TRP A 224 10.85 -12.10 16.58
CA TRP A 224 9.62 -11.77 15.86
C TRP A 224 9.26 -12.85 14.83
N LEU A 225 10.22 -13.24 13.97
CA LEU A 225 9.98 -14.27 12.96
C LEU A 225 9.70 -15.63 13.61
N ASP A 226 10.40 -15.97 14.68
CA ASP A 226 10.19 -17.20 15.43
C ASP A 226 8.78 -17.22 16.08
N LYS A 227 8.33 -16.10 16.66
CA LYS A 227 6.96 -15.96 17.16
C LYS A 227 5.93 -16.24 16.06
N LEU A 228 6.14 -15.70 14.86
CA LEU A 228 5.22 -15.89 13.74
C LEU A 228 5.24 -17.34 13.22
N ARG A 229 6.42 -17.95 13.10
CA ARG A 229 6.59 -19.35 12.65
C ARG A 229 5.98 -20.37 13.62
N ASN A 230 5.94 -20.05 14.90
CA ASN A 230 5.36 -20.90 15.93
C ASN A 230 3.88 -20.57 16.23
N SER A 231 3.22 -19.73 15.43
CA SER A 231 1.82 -19.41 15.65
C SER A 231 0.92 -20.60 15.30
N ASN A 232 0.06 -20.98 16.25
CA ASN A 232 -0.77 -22.18 16.17
C ASN A 232 -2.27 -21.87 16.30
N GLY A 233 -2.67 -20.67 15.88
CA GLY A 233 -4.05 -20.22 15.97
C GLY A 233 -5.01 -20.92 15.01
N SER A 234 -6.25 -20.43 15.00
CA SER A 234 -7.34 -21.03 14.22
C SER A 234 -7.55 -20.42 12.83
N LEU A 235 -7.09 -19.18 12.62
CA LEU A 235 -7.40 -18.40 11.43
C LEU A 235 -6.36 -18.58 10.31
N PRO A 236 -6.78 -18.93 9.08
CA PRO A 236 -5.88 -18.92 7.93
C PRO A 236 -5.43 -17.51 7.55
N THR A 237 -4.17 -17.36 7.13
CA THR A 237 -3.58 -16.10 6.62
C THR A 237 -4.46 -15.45 5.55
N SER A 238 -4.95 -16.23 4.59
CA SER A 238 -5.83 -15.75 3.52
C SER A 238 -7.14 -15.14 4.02
N LYS A 239 -7.69 -15.64 5.15
CA LYS A 239 -8.93 -15.14 5.72
C LYS A 239 -8.73 -13.78 6.37
N ILE A 240 -7.63 -13.61 7.11
CA ILE A 240 -7.26 -12.33 7.73
C ILE A 240 -6.93 -11.31 6.64
N ARG A 241 -6.11 -11.69 5.64
CA ARG A 241 -5.75 -10.84 4.50
C ARG A 241 -6.98 -10.34 3.76
N LEU A 242 -7.91 -11.23 3.42
CA LEU A 242 -9.14 -10.86 2.71
C LEU A 242 -10.03 -9.94 3.55
N ASN A 243 -10.10 -10.15 4.87
CA ASN A 243 -10.86 -9.29 5.77
C ASN A 243 -10.30 -7.86 5.77
N MET A 244 -8.99 -7.72 6.02
CA MET A 244 -8.28 -6.44 5.94
C MET A 244 -8.48 -5.75 4.59
N GLN A 245 -8.32 -6.50 3.48
CA GLN A 245 -8.49 -5.95 2.13
C GLN A 245 -9.89 -5.38 1.87
N ARG A 246 -10.93 -6.02 2.40
CA ARG A 246 -12.30 -5.55 2.29
C ARG A 246 -12.56 -4.31 3.14
N ILE A 247 -12.05 -4.28 4.37
CA ILE A 247 -12.09 -3.10 5.25
C ILE A 247 -11.46 -1.89 4.53
N MET A 248 -10.24 -2.07 4.01
CA MET A 248 -9.54 -1.01 3.28
C MET A 248 -10.27 -0.58 1.99
N GLN A 249 -10.79 -1.53 1.21
CA GLN A 249 -11.46 -1.23 -0.06
C GLN A 249 -12.77 -0.47 0.11
N ASN A 250 -13.57 -0.84 1.11
CA ASN A 250 -14.88 -0.28 1.33
C ASN A 250 -14.78 1.14 1.90
N ASN A 251 -13.81 1.38 2.79
CA ASN A 251 -13.96 2.48 3.73
C ASN A 251 -12.73 3.40 3.88
N ALA A 252 -11.56 3.00 3.38
CA ALA A 252 -10.47 3.94 3.05
C ALA A 252 -10.58 4.44 1.59
N ALA A 253 -11.77 4.33 1.00
CA ALA A 253 -12.04 4.64 -0.39
C ALA A 253 -12.02 6.16 -0.68
N VAL A 254 -12.44 6.52 -1.89
CA VAL A 254 -12.32 7.89 -2.44
C VAL A 254 -13.05 8.95 -1.62
N PHE A 255 -14.18 8.61 -0.98
CA PHE A 255 -14.96 9.52 -0.16
C PHE A 255 -15.07 8.98 1.25
N ARG A 256 -14.83 9.86 2.24
CA ARG A 256 -14.70 9.49 3.65
C ARG A 256 -15.47 10.48 4.52
N THR A 257 -16.01 10.01 5.64
CA THR A 257 -16.59 10.84 6.71
C THR A 257 -15.99 10.45 8.06
N GLN A 258 -16.09 11.31 9.07
CA GLN A 258 -15.64 11.04 10.44
C GLN A 258 -16.30 9.78 10.98
N GLU A 259 -17.62 9.68 10.85
CA GLU A 259 -18.40 8.54 11.34
C GLU A 259 -17.90 7.23 10.73
N THR A 260 -17.71 7.21 9.40
CA THR A 260 -17.14 6.03 8.74
C THR A 260 -15.73 5.76 9.23
N LEU A 261 -14.83 6.74 9.28
CA LEU A 261 -13.43 6.48 9.65
C LEU A 261 -13.27 5.98 11.09
N GLU A 262 -14.09 6.46 12.04
CA GLU A 262 -14.09 5.98 13.42
C GLU A 262 -14.59 4.54 13.56
N GLU A 263 -15.61 4.15 12.79
CA GLU A 263 -16.05 2.74 12.72
C GLU A 263 -14.93 1.86 12.17
N GLU A 264 -14.22 2.36 11.17
CA GLU A 264 -13.21 1.60 10.44
C GLU A 264 -11.91 1.44 11.19
N CYS A 265 -11.50 2.44 11.96
CA CYS A 265 -10.41 2.29 12.92
C CYS A 265 -10.69 1.08 13.84
N LYS A 266 -11.92 0.94 14.34
CA LYS A 266 -12.30 -0.22 15.18
C LYS A 266 -12.26 -1.54 14.40
N LEU A 267 -12.61 -1.54 13.12
CA LEU A 267 -12.59 -2.75 12.28
C LEU A 267 -11.17 -3.17 11.92
N ILE A 268 -10.30 -2.21 11.57
CA ILE A 268 -8.91 -2.50 11.24
C ILE A 268 -8.12 -2.91 12.49
N ASP A 269 -8.42 -2.32 13.66
CA ASP A 269 -7.83 -2.74 14.94
C ASP A 269 -8.20 -4.20 15.27
N LYS A 270 -9.45 -4.60 15.04
CA LYS A 270 -9.85 -6.02 15.16
C LYS A 270 -9.15 -6.92 14.15
N ALA A 271 -8.92 -6.43 12.93
CA ALA A 271 -8.18 -7.18 11.92
C ALA A 271 -6.71 -7.35 12.33
N TRP A 272 -6.10 -6.32 12.91
CA TRP A 272 -4.77 -6.38 13.52
C TRP A 272 -4.73 -7.40 14.66
N GLU A 273 -5.66 -7.32 15.61
CA GLU A 273 -5.73 -8.26 16.73
C GLU A 273 -5.86 -9.72 16.27
N SER A 274 -6.58 -9.96 15.17
CA SER A 274 -6.78 -11.31 14.63
C SER A 274 -5.50 -12.00 14.15
N ILE A 275 -4.42 -11.24 13.90
CA ILE A 275 -3.12 -11.84 13.54
C ILE A 275 -2.54 -12.67 14.69
N HIS A 276 -2.91 -12.39 15.93
CA HIS A 276 -2.46 -13.18 17.07
C HIS A 276 -3.06 -14.59 17.09
N ASP A 277 -4.16 -14.83 16.38
CA ASP A 277 -4.77 -16.15 16.18
C ASP A 277 -4.48 -16.72 14.78
N VAL A 278 -3.43 -16.23 14.11
CA VAL A 278 -3.04 -16.76 12.79
C VAL A 278 -2.45 -18.17 12.91
N LYS A 279 -2.91 -19.05 12.03
CA LYS A 279 -2.36 -20.39 11.84
C LYS A 279 -1.19 -20.33 10.87
N TYR A 280 0.02 -20.56 11.35
CA TYR A 280 1.19 -20.66 10.47
C TYR A 280 1.18 -21.99 9.71
N MET A 281 1.44 -21.93 8.40
CA MET A 281 1.65 -23.09 7.55
C MET A 281 2.87 -22.85 6.66
N ASN A 282 3.73 -23.86 6.50
CA ASN A 282 4.96 -23.74 5.71
C ASN A 282 4.69 -23.31 4.25
N SER A 283 3.57 -23.76 3.66
CA SER A 283 3.15 -23.39 2.30
C SER A 283 2.82 -21.91 2.14
N ASP A 284 2.46 -21.23 3.23
CA ASP A 284 1.94 -19.85 3.24
C ASP A 284 2.84 -18.94 4.11
N SER A 285 4.09 -19.35 4.31
CA SER A 285 5.03 -18.71 5.25
C SER A 285 5.32 -17.26 4.88
N ILE A 286 5.60 -17.01 3.60
CA ILE A 286 5.84 -15.66 3.06
C ILE A 286 4.57 -14.81 3.13
N ASP A 287 3.43 -15.36 2.71
CA ASP A 287 2.14 -14.69 2.79
C ASP A 287 1.79 -14.23 4.21
N THR A 288 2.19 -15.01 5.22
CA THR A 288 1.94 -14.69 6.64
C THR A 288 2.83 -13.54 7.12
N ILE A 289 4.08 -13.50 6.66
CA ILE A 289 4.99 -12.36 6.93
C ILE A 289 4.46 -11.09 6.24
N GLU A 290 4.10 -11.20 4.97
CA GLU A 290 3.54 -10.09 4.19
C GLU A 290 2.20 -9.61 4.77
N LEU A 291 1.38 -10.51 5.32
CA LEU A 291 0.12 -10.14 5.96
C LEU A 291 0.34 -9.15 7.11
N GLU A 292 1.31 -9.40 7.99
CA GLU A 292 1.60 -8.47 9.07
C GLU A 292 2.12 -7.13 8.53
N ASN A 293 2.97 -7.16 7.49
CA ASN A 293 3.43 -5.93 6.83
C ASN A 293 2.25 -5.10 6.32
N LEU A 294 1.32 -5.75 5.63
CA LEU A 294 0.12 -5.10 5.11
C LEU A 294 -0.77 -4.55 6.23
N LEU A 295 -0.97 -5.30 7.32
CA LEU A 295 -1.78 -4.85 8.44
C LEU A 295 -1.18 -3.63 9.13
N ILE A 296 0.15 -3.57 9.31
CA ILE A 296 0.83 -2.38 9.86
C ILE A 296 0.52 -1.16 8.99
N ASN A 297 0.73 -1.26 7.67
CA ASN A 297 0.46 -0.16 6.75
C ASN A 297 -1.04 0.22 6.76
N ALA A 298 -1.94 -0.77 6.81
CA ALA A 298 -3.38 -0.55 6.81
C ALA A 298 -3.87 0.17 8.06
N CYS A 299 -3.39 -0.23 9.25
CA CYS A 299 -3.73 0.42 10.52
C CYS A 299 -3.30 1.89 10.50
N ILE A 300 -2.03 2.16 10.19
CA ILE A 300 -1.49 3.53 10.17
C ILE A 300 -2.24 4.38 9.15
N THR A 301 -2.53 3.83 7.96
CA THR A 301 -3.32 4.53 6.92
C THR A 301 -4.70 4.94 7.44
N MET A 302 -5.40 4.04 8.15
CA MET A 302 -6.77 4.29 8.61
C MET A 302 -6.81 5.31 9.75
N HIS A 303 -5.94 5.14 10.76
CA HIS A 303 -5.84 6.07 11.90
C HIS A 303 -5.37 7.46 11.45
N SER A 304 -4.38 7.52 10.55
CA SER A 304 -3.95 8.79 9.93
C SER A 304 -5.09 9.46 9.15
N ALA A 305 -5.92 8.68 8.46
CA ALA A 305 -7.06 9.23 7.71
C ALA A 305 -8.17 9.75 8.63
N GLU A 306 -8.43 9.06 9.74
CA GLU A 306 -9.38 9.50 10.77
C GLU A 306 -8.93 10.82 11.40
N ALA A 307 -7.67 10.86 11.85
CA ALA A 307 -7.10 12.00 12.56
C ALA A 307 -7.07 13.28 11.72
N ARG A 308 -6.86 13.18 10.39
CA ARG A 308 -6.78 14.33 9.48
C ARG A 308 -8.15 14.89 9.11
N LYS A 309 -8.46 16.07 9.66
CA LYS A 309 -9.77 16.75 9.50
C LYS A 309 -9.74 17.86 8.44
N GLU A 310 -9.34 17.51 7.21
CA GLU A 310 -9.38 18.39 6.04
C GLU A 310 -9.60 17.58 4.75
N SER A 311 -9.81 18.25 3.61
CA SER A 311 -9.69 17.64 2.28
C SER A 311 -8.49 18.20 1.54
N ARG A 312 -7.55 17.34 1.16
CA ARG A 312 -6.32 17.70 0.44
C ARG A 312 -5.92 16.59 -0.54
N GLY A 313 -5.75 16.94 -1.81
CA GLY A 313 -5.27 16.01 -2.82
C GLY A 313 -6.16 14.77 -2.94
N ALA A 314 -5.60 13.58 -2.68
CA ALA A 314 -6.32 12.31 -2.72
C ALA A 314 -7.05 11.94 -1.41
N HIS A 315 -6.79 12.68 -0.33
CA HIS A 315 -7.52 12.54 0.92
C HIS A 315 -8.75 13.47 0.87
N ALA A 316 -9.93 12.91 0.60
CA ALA A 316 -11.18 13.67 0.49
C ALA A 316 -12.17 13.27 1.59
N ARG A 317 -12.59 14.27 2.37
CA ARG A 317 -13.51 14.18 3.49
C ARG A 317 -14.80 14.92 3.13
N GLU A 318 -15.93 14.21 3.08
CA GLU A 318 -17.23 14.81 2.76
C GLU A 318 -17.74 15.74 3.89
N ASP A 319 -17.30 15.48 5.11
CA ASP A 319 -17.55 16.27 6.31
C ASP A 319 -16.55 17.42 6.50
N PHE A 320 -15.36 17.35 5.88
CA PHE A 320 -14.34 18.40 5.87
C PHE A 320 -13.92 18.73 4.43
N THR A 321 -14.81 19.33 3.66
CA THR A 321 -14.67 19.47 2.18
C THR A 321 -13.59 20.45 1.71
N LYS A 322 -13.05 21.28 2.59
CA LYS A 322 -12.08 22.32 2.24
C LYS A 322 -10.68 21.91 2.69
N ARG A 323 -9.70 22.42 1.94
CA ARG A 323 -8.31 22.46 2.37
C ARG A 323 -8.19 23.45 3.53
N ASP A 324 -7.53 23.05 4.61
CA ASP A 324 -7.32 23.89 5.78
C ASP A 324 -5.82 24.15 5.94
N ASP A 325 -5.37 25.27 5.37
CA ASP A 325 -3.96 25.61 5.39
C ASP A 325 -3.48 26.18 6.74
N GLU A 326 -4.40 26.58 7.62
CA GLU A 326 -4.04 27.13 8.92
C GLU A 326 -3.65 26.02 9.90
N ASN A 327 -4.42 24.93 9.93
CA ASN A 327 -4.20 23.84 10.90
C ASN A 327 -3.46 22.63 10.32
N TRP A 328 -3.51 22.44 9.00
CA TRP A 328 -3.06 21.20 8.34
C TRP A 328 -2.00 21.39 7.25
N MET A 329 -1.28 22.52 7.25
CA MET A 329 0.00 22.66 6.53
C MET A 329 1.13 21.92 7.24
N LYS A 330 0.95 20.61 7.42
CA LYS A 330 1.87 19.70 8.10
C LYS A 330 1.68 18.28 7.58
N HIS A 331 2.70 17.46 7.80
CA HIS A 331 2.68 16.03 7.52
C HIS A 331 2.11 15.25 8.70
N THR A 332 1.41 14.16 8.41
CA THR A 332 1.01 13.17 9.43
C THR A 332 2.21 12.26 9.66
N LEU A 333 2.56 12.02 10.93
CA LEU A 333 3.62 11.09 11.33
C LEU A 333 3.06 10.13 12.38
N GLU A 334 3.07 8.83 12.08
CA GLU A 334 2.62 7.74 12.96
C GLU A 334 3.59 6.56 12.99
#